data_AF-A0AA37TQ98-F1
#
_entry.id   AF-A0AA37TQ98-F1
#
_cell.length_a   1.000
_cell.length_b   1.000
_cell.length_c   1.000
_cell.angle_alpha   90.00
_cell.angle_beta   90.00
_cell.angle_gamma   90.00
#
_symmetry.space_group_name_H-M   'P 1'
#
loop_
_entity.id
_entity.type
_entity.pdbx_description
1 polymer ?
#
loop_
_entity_poly.entity_id
_entity_poly.type
_entity_poly.pdbx_seq_one_letter_code
_entity_poly.pdbx_strand_id
1 'polypeptide(L)'
;MIPHISLPNALSPDECDRLITLVEGHRLKDAGLVGGTTAHTIRRAEIAWLDDIAEAAWVMDRMISLTAQANREAFQFDLSDFGESPQVARYTAERMGHFDWHADIGAGQWAAKRKLTIVVQLSDPAAYDGGTLELRPDSNITQASRARGTATIFPSFTLHRVTPITAGTRWSLTLWSHGPAFR
;
A
#
# COMPACT_ATOMS: atom_id res chain seq x y z
N MET A 1 -1.62 -22.07 2.29
CA MET A 1 -0.97 -20.79 2.62
C MET A 1 -2.05 -19.73 2.57
N ILE A 2 -2.13 -18.86 3.58
CA ILE A 2 -3.09 -17.76 3.59
C ILE A 2 -2.58 -16.71 2.58
N PRO A 3 -3.35 -16.35 1.54
CA PRO A 3 -2.86 -15.48 0.46
C PRO A 3 -2.66 -14.03 0.91
N HIS A 4 -3.46 -13.59 1.88
CA HIS A 4 -3.37 -12.29 2.54
C HIS A 4 -4.08 -12.33 3.89
N ILE A 5 -3.72 -11.43 4.80
CA ILE A 5 -4.43 -11.16 6.05
C ILE A 5 -5.13 -9.81 5.92
N SER A 6 -6.34 -9.69 6.46
CA SER A 6 -6.98 -8.40 6.74
C SER A 6 -7.04 -8.14 8.24
N LEU A 7 -6.50 -7.00 8.67
CA LEU A 7 -6.57 -6.52 10.06
C LEU A 7 -7.50 -5.30 10.11
N PRO A 8 -8.75 -5.46 10.59
CA PRO A 8 -9.66 -4.33 10.75
C PRO A 8 -9.17 -3.40 11.87
N ASN A 9 -9.55 -2.12 11.80
CA ASN A 9 -9.17 -1.10 12.78
C ASN A 9 -7.65 -0.98 12.98
N ALA A 10 -6.86 -1.23 11.93
CA ALA A 10 -5.43 -1.00 11.92
C ALA A 10 -5.10 0.49 12.13
N LEU A 11 -5.96 1.36 11.60
CA LEU A 11 -6.06 2.78 11.94
C LEU A 11 -7.52 3.12 12.28
N SER A 12 -7.74 4.05 13.20
CA SER A 12 -9.06 4.64 13.43
C SER A 12 -9.46 5.59 12.28
N PRO A 13 -10.76 5.91 12.12
CA PRO A 13 -11.19 6.95 11.17
C PRO A 13 -10.47 8.29 11.39
N ASP A 14 -10.32 8.72 12.64
CA ASP A 14 -9.62 9.98 12.98
C ASP A 14 -8.12 9.93 12.63
N GLU A 15 -7.47 8.78 12.82
CA GLU A 15 -6.08 8.58 12.40
C GLU A 15 -5.96 8.62 10.87
N CYS A 16 -6.92 8.06 10.14
CA CYS A 16 -6.98 8.15 8.68
C CYS A 16 -7.18 9.60 8.21
N ASP A 17 -8.11 10.35 8.81
CA ASP A 17 -8.35 11.76 8.48
C ASP A 17 -7.11 12.61 8.76
N ARG A 18 -6.52 12.45 9.95
CA ARG A 18 -5.28 13.14 10.34
C ARG A 18 -4.17 12.87 9.34
N LEU A 19 -3.97 11.62 8.92
CA LEU A 19 -2.92 11.28 7.96
C LEU A 19 -3.18 11.89 6.57
N ILE A 20 -4.43 11.83 6.09
CA ILE A 20 -4.80 12.46 4.82
C ILE A 20 -4.54 13.97 4.87
N THR A 21 -5.00 14.66 5.92
CA THR A 21 -4.79 16.11 6.09
C THR A 21 -3.31 16.47 6.15
N LEU A 22 -2.49 15.70 6.87
CA LEU A 22 -1.04 15.91 6.93
C LEU A 22 -0.41 15.83 5.53
N VAL A 23 -0.78 14.81 4.74
CA VAL A 23 -0.24 14.62 3.40
C VAL A 23 -0.74 15.69 2.42
N GLU A 24 -2.01 16.10 2.51
CA GLU A 24 -2.56 17.17 1.67
C GLU A 24 -1.91 18.53 1.93
N GLY A 25 -1.48 18.78 3.18
CA GLY A 25 -0.70 19.96 3.53
C GLY A 25 0.73 19.97 2.94
N HIS A 26 1.19 18.84 2.41
CA HIS A 26 2.52 18.66 1.82
C HIS A 26 2.45 18.39 0.31
N ARG A 27 3.60 18.46 -0.36
CA ARG A 27 3.66 18.31 -1.83
C ARG A 27 3.56 16.85 -2.26
N LEU A 28 2.39 16.47 -2.74
CA LEU A 28 2.19 15.26 -3.55
C LEU A 28 2.96 15.35 -4.89
N LYS A 29 3.48 14.21 -5.36
CA LYS A 29 4.19 14.09 -6.64
C LYS A 29 3.56 12.96 -7.46
N ASP A 30 3.57 13.07 -8.79
CA ASP A 30 3.13 11.97 -9.65
C ASP A 30 3.93 10.69 -9.38
N ALA A 31 3.23 9.57 -9.26
CA ALA A 31 3.83 8.29 -8.95
C ALA A 31 4.65 7.74 -10.12
N GLY A 32 5.92 7.43 -9.86
CA GLY A 32 6.78 6.69 -10.78
C GLY A 32 6.70 5.17 -10.61
N LEU A 33 7.37 4.45 -11.51
CA LEU A 33 7.69 3.02 -11.41
C LEU A 33 9.11 2.82 -10.85
N VAL A 34 9.46 1.57 -10.52
CA VAL A 34 10.84 1.18 -10.20
C VAL A 34 11.76 1.63 -11.33
N GLY A 35 12.84 2.34 -10.99
CA GLY A 35 13.77 2.94 -11.95
C GLY A 35 13.45 4.38 -12.36
N GLY A 36 12.43 5.02 -11.78
CA GLY A 36 12.14 6.44 -11.96
C GLY A 36 11.39 6.78 -13.26
N THR A 37 10.93 5.78 -14.02
CA THR A 37 10.12 5.99 -15.22
C THR A 37 8.65 6.21 -14.86
N THR A 38 8.00 7.19 -15.48
CA THR A 38 6.54 7.37 -15.38
C THR A 38 5.87 6.67 -16.56
N ALA A 39 4.95 5.74 -16.28
CA ALA A 39 4.12 5.10 -17.30
C ALA A 39 2.66 5.14 -16.86
N HIS A 40 1.92 6.15 -17.33
CA HIS A 40 0.54 6.42 -16.92
C HIS A 40 -0.49 5.38 -17.39
N THR A 41 -0.06 4.41 -18.21
CA THR A 41 -0.81 3.20 -18.57
C THR A 41 -0.67 2.10 -17.52
N ILE A 42 0.38 2.16 -16.70
CA ILE A 42 0.68 1.18 -15.65
C ILE A 42 0.27 1.73 -14.30
N ARG A 43 0.60 2.99 -14.00
CA ARG A 43 0.24 3.64 -12.73
C ARG A 43 -0.15 5.08 -12.93
N ARG A 44 -1.28 5.44 -12.36
CA ARG A 44 -1.77 6.81 -12.31
C ARG A 44 -2.26 7.12 -10.90
N ALA A 45 -1.38 7.72 -10.13
CA ALA A 45 -1.58 8.14 -8.77
C ALA A 45 -0.65 9.31 -8.46
N GLU A 46 -0.96 10.04 -7.42
CA GLU A 46 -0.01 10.94 -6.77
C GLU A 46 0.44 10.28 -5.46
N ILE A 47 1.69 10.48 -5.08
CA ILE A 47 2.28 9.89 -3.87
C ILE A 47 2.98 10.93 -3.02
N ALA A 48 3.03 10.67 -1.72
CA ALA A 48 3.93 11.29 -0.77
C ALA A 48 4.61 10.18 0.05
N TRP A 49 5.91 10.32 0.24
CA TRP A 49 6.65 9.54 1.23
C TRP A 49 6.58 10.29 2.57
N LEU A 50 6.47 9.56 3.68
CA LEU A 50 6.25 10.15 5.00
C LEU A 50 7.56 10.50 5.74
N ASP A 51 8.73 10.24 5.13
CA ASP A 51 10.05 10.58 5.67
C ASP A 51 10.25 12.09 5.82
N ASP A 52 9.61 12.89 4.96
CA ASP A 52 9.63 14.35 5.01
C ASP A 52 8.52 14.95 5.90
N ILE A 53 7.69 14.14 6.57
CA ILE A 53 6.53 14.59 7.37
C ILE A 53 6.68 14.12 8.82
N ALA A 54 7.38 14.90 9.65
CA ALA A 54 7.72 14.54 11.03
C ALA A 54 6.48 14.19 11.89
N GLU A 55 5.36 14.88 11.68
CA GLU A 55 4.09 14.65 12.38
C GLU A 55 3.45 13.29 12.07
N ALA A 56 3.91 12.62 11.01
CA ALA A 56 3.49 11.29 10.60
C ALA A 56 4.43 10.17 11.08
N ALA A 57 5.46 10.47 11.90
CA ALA A 57 6.43 9.48 12.38
C ALA A 57 5.78 8.25 13.07
N TRP A 58 4.65 8.47 13.77
CA TRP A 58 3.88 7.41 14.43
C TRP A 58 3.38 6.32 13.47
N VAL A 59 3.22 6.63 12.18
CA VAL A 59 2.73 5.70 11.16
C VAL A 59 3.71 4.54 10.97
N MET A 60 5.02 4.82 10.99
CA MET A 60 6.04 3.80 10.79
C MET A 60 5.96 2.73 11.88
N ASP A 61 5.95 3.13 13.16
CA ASP A 61 5.84 2.22 14.29
C ASP A 61 4.56 1.38 14.25
N ARG A 62 3.44 2.00 13.87
CA ARG A 62 2.16 1.31 13.69
C ARG A 62 2.27 0.23 12.61
N MET A 63 2.81 0.56 11.44
CA MET A 63 2.92 -0.38 10.31
C MET A 63 3.90 -1.51 10.60
N ILE A 64 5.01 -1.23 11.28
CA ILE A 64 5.98 -2.25 11.75
C ILE A 64 5.27 -3.23 12.68
N SER A 65 4.54 -2.74 13.68
CA SER A 65 3.84 -3.58 14.66
C SER A 65 2.82 -4.52 13.99
N LEU A 66 1.97 -3.98 13.11
CA LEU A 66 0.96 -4.74 12.37
C LEU A 66 1.59 -5.78 11.44
N THR A 67 2.67 -5.41 10.74
CA THR A 67 3.38 -6.32 9.84
C THR A 67 4.05 -7.45 10.62
N ALA A 68 4.66 -7.14 11.76
CA ALA A 68 5.27 -8.14 12.62
C ALA A 68 4.24 -9.11 13.21
N GLN A 69 3.05 -8.62 13.59
CA GLN A 69 1.93 -9.47 13.99
C GLN A 69 1.53 -10.43 12.87
N ALA A 70 1.18 -9.91 11.70
CA ALA A 70 0.75 -10.72 10.56
C ALA A 70 1.82 -11.74 10.13
N ASN A 71 3.11 -11.34 10.20
CA ASN A 71 4.20 -12.25 9.88
C ASN A 71 4.28 -13.42 10.85
N ARG A 72 4.18 -13.18 12.17
CA ARG A 72 4.19 -14.27 13.18
C ARG A 72 3.00 -15.21 13.03
N GLU A 73 1.83 -14.68 12.70
CA GLU A 73 0.58 -15.43 12.69
C GLU A 73 0.36 -16.24 11.40
N ALA A 74 0.88 -15.81 10.25
CA ALA A 74 0.60 -16.52 8.98
C ALA A 74 1.75 -16.67 7.98
N PHE A 75 2.72 -15.77 7.92
CA PHE A 75 3.69 -15.76 6.81
C PHE A 75 5.05 -16.34 7.17
N GLN A 76 5.53 -16.07 8.40
CA GLN A 76 6.77 -16.59 8.95
C GLN A 76 8.01 -16.32 8.09
N PHE A 77 8.04 -15.20 7.38
CA PHE A 77 9.24 -14.75 6.66
C PHE A 77 10.31 -14.28 7.65
N ASP A 78 11.57 -14.47 7.27
CA ASP A 78 12.72 -13.85 7.93
C ASP A 78 12.76 -12.36 7.57
N LEU A 79 12.12 -11.54 8.42
CA LEU A 79 12.09 -10.09 8.28
C LEU A 79 13.28 -9.49 9.04
N SER A 80 14.10 -8.72 8.34
CA SER A 80 15.31 -8.11 8.90
C SER A 80 15.27 -6.59 8.93
N ASP A 81 14.40 -5.94 8.14
CA ASP A 81 14.48 -4.49 7.96
C ASP A 81 13.17 -3.87 7.44
N PHE A 82 13.00 -2.56 7.66
CA PHE A 82 11.98 -1.70 7.07
C PHE A 82 12.66 -0.49 6.41
N GLY A 83 13.49 -0.76 5.40
CA GLY A 83 14.37 0.23 4.77
C GLY A 83 13.69 1.23 3.83
N GLU A 84 12.37 1.18 3.66
CA GLU A 84 11.60 2.13 2.84
C GLU A 84 10.59 2.86 3.72
N SER A 85 10.46 4.17 3.53
CA SER A 85 9.49 4.99 4.25
C SER A 85 8.05 4.60 3.86
N PRO A 86 7.04 4.76 4.74
CA PRO A 86 5.66 4.57 4.32
C PRO A 86 5.28 5.55 3.21
N GLN A 87 4.48 5.07 2.25
CA GLN A 87 4.02 5.82 1.09
C GLN A 87 2.51 6.00 1.16
N VAL A 88 2.03 7.24 1.12
CA VAL A 88 0.61 7.54 0.91
C VAL A 88 0.37 7.80 -0.57
N ALA A 89 -0.68 7.20 -1.12
CA ALA A 89 -1.08 7.34 -2.52
C ALA A 89 -2.50 7.90 -2.64
N ARG A 90 -2.68 8.87 -3.53
CA ARG A 90 -3.94 9.48 -3.95
C ARG A 90 -4.29 9.06 -5.37
N TYR A 91 -5.49 8.51 -5.55
CA TYR A 91 -6.05 8.13 -6.84
C TYR A 91 -7.36 8.91 -7.05
N THR A 92 -7.51 9.60 -8.18
CA THR A 92 -8.69 10.44 -8.43
C THR A 92 -9.45 9.97 -9.68
N ALA A 93 -10.76 10.19 -9.70
CA ALA A 93 -11.64 9.84 -10.81
C ALA A 93 -11.35 10.65 -12.08
N GLU A 94 -10.99 11.93 -11.96
CA GLU A 94 -10.68 12.81 -13.09
C GLU A 94 -9.52 12.25 -13.92
N ARG A 95 -8.62 11.56 -13.23
CA ARG A 95 -7.49 10.89 -13.84
C ARG A 95 -7.78 9.44 -14.16
N MET A 96 -8.90 8.83 -13.81
CA MET A 96 -9.07 7.36 -13.86
C MET A 96 -7.92 6.66 -13.12
N GLY A 97 -7.61 7.14 -11.92
CA GLY A 97 -6.45 6.68 -11.15
C GLY A 97 -6.45 5.17 -10.96
N HIS A 98 -5.31 4.51 -11.19
CA HIS A 98 -5.18 3.06 -11.14
C HIS A 98 -3.72 2.65 -10.91
N PHE A 99 -3.50 1.37 -10.65
CA PHE A 99 -2.19 0.73 -10.79
C PHE A 99 -2.44 -0.68 -11.31
N ASP A 100 -2.07 -0.96 -12.56
CA ASP A 100 -2.33 -2.25 -13.19
C ASP A 100 -1.50 -3.38 -12.56
N TRP A 101 -1.75 -4.62 -12.97
CA TRP A 101 -1.13 -5.82 -12.41
C TRP A 101 0.39 -5.72 -12.32
N HIS A 102 0.91 -5.80 -11.09
CA HIS A 102 2.33 -5.79 -10.78
C HIS A 102 2.62 -6.64 -9.55
N ALA A 103 3.90 -6.88 -9.30
CA ALA A 103 4.41 -7.34 -8.02
C ALA A 103 5.28 -6.23 -7.42
N ASP A 104 5.31 -6.17 -6.09
CA ASP A 104 6.15 -5.19 -5.40
C ASP A 104 7.60 -5.61 -5.33
N ILE A 105 7.87 -6.91 -5.38
CA ILE A 105 9.22 -7.42 -5.59
C ILE A 105 9.69 -7.11 -7.01
N GLY A 106 10.95 -6.71 -7.16
CA GLY A 106 11.52 -6.39 -8.45
C GLY A 106 13.03 -6.16 -8.39
N ALA A 107 13.59 -5.65 -9.49
CA ALA A 107 14.99 -5.26 -9.51
C ALA A 107 15.23 -4.01 -8.63
N GLY A 108 16.41 -3.92 -8.00
CA GLY A 108 16.80 -2.79 -7.16
C GLY A 108 17.19 -3.21 -5.74
N GLN A 109 17.92 -2.34 -5.04
CA GLN A 109 18.47 -2.62 -3.72
C GLN A 109 17.41 -3.04 -2.69
N TRP A 110 16.27 -2.35 -2.69
CA TRP A 110 15.18 -2.58 -1.74
C TRP A 110 14.11 -3.49 -2.32
N ALA A 111 13.64 -3.21 -3.53
CA ALA A 111 12.60 -3.99 -4.20
C ALA A 111 12.92 -5.49 -4.27
N ALA A 112 14.19 -5.88 -4.48
CA ALA A 112 14.59 -7.29 -4.55
C ALA A 112 14.51 -8.04 -3.20
N LYS A 113 14.37 -7.30 -2.09
CA LYS A 113 14.38 -7.82 -0.72
C LYS A 113 13.01 -7.74 -0.04
N ARG A 114 12.01 -7.15 -0.68
CA ARG A 114 10.65 -7.02 -0.12
C ARG A 114 10.02 -8.39 0.13
N LYS A 115 9.45 -8.57 1.32
CA LYS A 115 8.82 -9.81 1.79
C LYS A 115 7.32 -9.68 1.94
N LEU A 116 6.87 -8.69 2.71
CA LEU A 116 5.47 -8.38 2.91
C LEU A 116 5.21 -6.94 2.50
N THR A 117 4.07 -6.77 1.86
CA THR A 117 3.44 -5.48 1.61
C THR A 117 2.26 -5.35 2.56
N ILE A 118 2.17 -4.23 3.27
CA ILE A 118 0.97 -3.82 4.01
C ILE A 118 0.34 -2.63 3.29
N VAL A 119 -0.96 -2.71 3.00
CA VAL A 119 -1.76 -1.61 2.43
C VAL A 119 -2.93 -1.29 3.35
N VAL A 120 -3.04 -0.05 3.82
CA VAL A 120 -4.17 0.43 4.63
C VAL A 120 -5.09 1.29 3.78
N GLN A 121 -6.39 0.99 3.82
CA GLN A 121 -7.43 1.78 3.17
C GLN A 121 -7.75 3.03 4.01
N LEU A 122 -7.47 4.23 3.49
CA LEU A 122 -7.64 5.47 4.27
C LEU A 122 -8.96 6.18 3.99
N SER A 123 -9.52 6.03 2.78
CA SER A 123 -10.80 6.64 2.40
C SER A 123 -11.98 5.80 2.86
N ASP A 124 -13.07 6.48 3.22
CA ASP A 124 -14.39 5.87 3.35
C ASP A 124 -14.81 5.24 2.00
N PRO A 125 -15.22 3.96 1.97
CA PRO A 125 -15.68 3.31 0.74
C PRO A 125 -16.88 3.99 0.07
N ALA A 126 -17.69 4.77 0.80
CA ALA A 126 -18.80 5.52 0.24
C ALA A 126 -18.37 6.81 -0.50
N ALA A 127 -17.12 7.24 -0.34
CA ALA A 127 -16.60 8.46 -0.95
C ALA A 127 -16.04 8.27 -2.38
N TYR A 128 -15.98 7.04 -2.89
CA TYR A 128 -15.42 6.73 -4.20
C TYR A 128 -15.97 5.43 -4.81
N ASP A 129 -16.01 5.36 -6.14
CA ASP A 129 -16.31 4.15 -6.91
C ASP A 129 -15.06 3.61 -7.62
N GLY A 130 -15.02 2.28 -7.81
CA GLY A 130 -13.84 1.59 -8.34
C GLY A 130 -12.73 1.48 -7.29
N GLY A 131 -11.46 1.57 -7.69
CA GLY A 131 -10.34 1.66 -6.75
C GLY A 131 -10.12 0.43 -5.88
N THR A 132 -10.60 -0.73 -6.30
CA THR A 132 -10.50 -1.95 -5.52
C THR A 132 -9.08 -2.48 -5.61
N LEU A 133 -8.48 -2.76 -4.46
CA LEU A 133 -7.23 -3.51 -4.41
C LEU A 133 -7.55 -4.99 -4.67
N GLU A 134 -7.09 -5.48 -5.81
CA GLU A 134 -7.25 -6.86 -6.24
C GLU A 134 -5.92 -7.59 -6.11
N LEU A 135 -5.96 -8.77 -5.50
CA LEU A 135 -4.83 -9.67 -5.32
C LEU A 135 -5.05 -10.91 -6.17
N ARG A 136 -4.00 -11.41 -6.81
CA ARG A 136 -4.01 -12.63 -7.61
C ARG A 136 -2.90 -13.57 -7.12
N PRO A 137 -3.11 -14.23 -5.97
CA PRO A 137 -2.13 -15.17 -5.40
C PRO A 137 -2.02 -16.48 -6.19
N ASP A 138 -3.04 -16.82 -6.98
CA ASP A 138 -3.11 -17.99 -7.83
C ASP A 138 -3.88 -17.68 -9.13
N SER A 139 -4.53 -18.66 -9.75
CA SER A 139 -5.35 -18.43 -10.95
C SER A 139 -6.52 -17.47 -10.70
N ASN A 140 -6.95 -17.29 -9.45
CA ASN A 140 -8.12 -16.52 -9.05
C ASN A 140 -7.75 -15.11 -8.56
N ILE A 141 -8.70 -14.19 -8.72
CA ILE A 141 -8.62 -12.84 -8.19
C ILE A 141 -9.43 -12.77 -6.89
N THR A 142 -8.83 -12.24 -5.85
CA THR A 142 -9.46 -11.94 -4.57
C THR A 142 -9.43 -10.43 -4.32
N GLN A 143 -10.51 -9.88 -3.78
CA GLN A 143 -10.61 -8.45 -3.47
C GLN A 143 -10.26 -8.21 -2.00
N ALA A 144 -9.40 -7.24 -1.74
CA ALA A 144 -9.10 -6.78 -0.39
C ALA A 144 -10.29 -5.99 0.18
N SER A 145 -10.38 -5.94 1.52
CA SER A 145 -11.40 -5.13 2.20
C SER A 145 -11.28 -3.65 1.81
N ARG A 146 -12.42 -3.04 1.47
CA ARG A 146 -12.54 -1.58 1.26
C ARG A 146 -12.89 -0.82 2.54
N ALA A 147 -13.03 -1.50 3.67
CA ALA A 147 -13.39 -0.84 4.91
C ALA A 147 -12.25 0.09 5.36
N ARG A 148 -12.61 1.35 5.64
CA ARG A 148 -11.68 2.38 6.12
C ARG A 148 -10.92 1.89 7.36
N GLY A 149 -9.63 2.21 7.42
CA GLY A 149 -8.76 1.81 8.52
C GLY A 149 -8.35 0.34 8.52
N THR A 150 -8.79 -0.46 7.53
CA THR A 150 -8.39 -1.87 7.43
C THR A 150 -7.04 -2.00 6.73
N ALA A 151 -6.12 -2.74 7.33
CA ALA A 151 -4.87 -3.14 6.70
C ALA A 151 -5.03 -4.48 5.98
N THR A 152 -4.50 -4.58 4.77
CA THR A 152 -4.33 -5.84 4.03
C THR A 152 -2.85 -6.12 3.88
N ILE A 153 -2.41 -7.29 4.35
CA ILE A 153 -1.00 -7.71 4.35
C ILE A 153 -0.85 -8.94 3.48
N PHE A 154 0.10 -8.92 2.54
CA PHE A 154 0.33 -10.02 1.61
C PHE A 154 1.81 -10.13 1.20
N PRO A 155 2.28 -11.30 0.74
CA PRO A 155 3.64 -11.44 0.23
C PRO A 155 3.91 -10.52 -0.96
N SER A 156 5.02 -9.79 -0.96
CA SER A 156 5.33 -8.76 -1.98
C SER A 156 5.53 -9.32 -3.40
N PHE A 157 5.65 -10.63 -3.56
CA PHE A 157 5.65 -11.30 -4.86
C PHE A 157 4.23 -11.57 -5.41
N THR A 158 3.19 -11.30 -4.63
CA THR A 158 1.80 -11.49 -5.05
C THR A 158 1.43 -10.47 -6.12
N LEU A 159 0.92 -10.96 -7.25
CA LEU A 159 0.44 -10.09 -8.32
C LEU A 159 -0.79 -9.33 -7.81
N HIS A 160 -0.81 -8.00 -7.95
CA HIS A 160 -1.90 -7.18 -7.48
C HIS A 160 -2.10 -5.92 -8.32
N ARG A 161 -3.28 -5.32 -8.20
CA ARG A 161 -3.63 -4.07 -8.89
C ARG A 161 -4.61 -3.23 -8.08
N VAL A 162 -4.71 -1.95 -8.43
CA VAL A 162 -5.80 -1.05 -8.03
C VAL A 162 -6.64 -0.78 -9.27
N THR A 163 -7.91 -1.21 -9.25
CA THR A 163 -8.82 -0.96 -10.38
C THR A 163 -9.08 0.54 -10.57
N PRO A 164 -9.42 1.01 -11.78
CA PRO A 164 -9.65 2.43 -12.02
C PRO A 164 -10.68 3.04 -11.06
N ILE A 165 -10.37 4.23 -10.54
CA ILE A 165 -11.33 5.08 -9.84
C ILE A 165 -12.25 5.71 -10.88
N THR A 166 -13.57 5.56 -10.69
CA THR A 166 -14.58 6.10 -11.62
C THR A 166 -15.37 7.26 -11.04
N ALA A 167 -15.36 7.42 -9.71
CA ALA A 167 -15.93 8.57 -9.01
C ALA A 167 -15.16 8.84 -7.70
N GLY A 168 -15.04 10.11 -7.32
CA GLY A 168 -14.39 10.52 -6.08
C GLY A 168 -12.87 10.32 -6.04
N THR A 169 -12.35 10.21 -4.80
CA THR A 169 -10.91 10.11 -4.53
C THR A 169 -10.63 9.02 -3.51
N ARG A 170 -9.66 8.15 -3.84
CA ARG A 170 -9.18 7.08 -2.97
C ARG A 170 -7.77 7.39 -2.45
N TRP A 171 -7.60 7.23 -1.14
CA TRP A 171 -6.35 7.30 -0.43
C TRP A 171 -5.97 5.95 0.16
N SER A 172 -4.70 5.59 0.05
CA SER A 172 -4.13 4.41 0.72
C SER A 172 -2.73 4.66 1.24
N LEU A 173 -2.36 3.96 2.32
CA LEU A 173 -1.03 3.93 2.88
C LEU A 173 -0.38 2.58 2.57
N THR A 174 0.88 2.57 2.16
CA THR A 174 1.65 1.35 1.88
C THR A 174 2.99 1.36 2.61
N LEU A 175 3.41 0.21 3.14
CA LEU A 175 4.78 -0.03 3.62
C LEU A 175 5.26 -1.42 3.18
N TRP A 176 6.57 -1.57 3.02
CA TRP A 176 7.22 -2.84 2.70
C TRP A 176 8.20 -3.27 3.79
N SER A 177 8.11 -4.53 4.22
CA SER A 177 9.12 -5.17 5.08
C SER A 177 10.12 -5.94 4.22
N HIS A 178 11.36 -6.03 4.68
CA HIS A 178 12.47 -6.62 3.92
C HIS A 178 13.09 -7.80 4.66
N GLY A 179 13.76 -8.67 3.90
CA GLY A 179 14.51 -9.81 4.42
C GLY A 179 15.63 -10.23 3.47
N PRO A 180 16.30 -11.37 3.74
CA PRO A 180 17.24 -11.96 2.79
C PRO A 180 16.60 -12.18 1.42
N ALA A 181 17.38 -12.08 0.34
CA ALA A 181 16.89 -12.39 -1.00
C ALA A 181 16.25 -13.79 -1.04
N PHE A 182 15.19 -13.95 -1.86
CA PHE A 182 14.64 -15.29 -2.11
C PHE A 182 15.71 -16.16 -2.78
N ARG A 183 15.80 -17.42 -2.34
CA ARG A 183 16.78 -18.41 -2.79
C ARG A 183 16.06 -19.67 -3.21
#